data_AF-A0A3D9ZTW0-F1
#
_entry.id   AF-A0A3D9ZTW0-F1
#
_cell.length_a   1.000
_cell.length_b   1.000
_cell.length_c   1.000
_cell.angle_alpha   90.00
_cell.angle_beta   90.00
_cell.angle_gamma   90.00
#
_symmetry.space_group_name_H-M   'P 1'
#
loop_
_entity.id
_entity.type
_entity.pdbx_description
1 polymer ?
#
loop_
_entity_poly.entity_id
_entity_poly.type
_entity_poly.pdbx_seq_one_letter_code
_entity_poly.pdbx_strand_id
1 'polypeptide(L)'
;MRLVTSRLISPRGAATGGVRPATPRLTSGRGTATGGVRLVALHLASRRVPLAVVMLLTCALGLRVALHGNWDAYGALQLPLFFETGCAVVIAATTASPFGDPERATGRWLPFLRLGSALALTAIAVGALAAFTAGAPLAGGALGALRNTVGSTGIGLLCAVAFGGSLAWTGPTAYLVAGIYALYTQWHPPALTTPWLWPAHPSSDVEAAWCAGLVFGAGLILLMVRGSREAKTRA
;
A
#
# COMPACT_ATOMS: atom_id res chain seq x y z
N MET A 1 -77.78 -7.40 -25.50
CA MET A 1 -78.87 -7.06 -24.55
C MET A 1 -78.35 -5.97 -23.61
N ARG A 2 -78.89 -4.73 -23.74
CA ARG A 2 -78.85 -3.54 -22.83
C ARG A 2 -77.48 -2.92 -22.47
N LEU A 3 -77.10 -1.76 -23.04
CA LEU A 3 -77.39 -0.34 -22.66
C LEU A 3 -76.18 0.26 -21.90
N VAL A 4 -75.31 1.06 -22.52
CA VAL A 4 -75.32 2.54 -22.60
C VAL A 4 -75.73 3.24 -21.30
N THR A 5 -74.80 3.98 -20.68
CA THR A 5 -75.04 5.36 -20.21
C THR A 5 -73.75 6.16 -20.01
N SER A 6 -73.73 7.31 -20.68
CA SER A 6 -72.81 8.44 -20.57
C SER A 6 -73.26 9.40 -19.46
N ARG A 7 -72.30 10.09 -18.81
CA ARG A 7 -72.31 11.51 -18.37
C ARG A 7 -71.05 11.77 -17.52
N LEU A 8 -70.07 12.54 -18.01
CA LEU A 8 -69.94 14.00 -17.87
C LEU A 8 -70.11 14.49 -16.43
N ILE A 9 -69.00 14.96 -15.82
CA ILE A 9 -68.88 16.25 -15.11
C ILE A 9 -67.38 16.53 -14.91
N SER A 10 -66.93 17.62 -15.52
CA SER A 10 -65.71 18.34 -15.16
C SER A 10 -66.09 19.42 -14.15
N PRO A 11 -65.21 19.69 -13.16
CA PRO A 11 -65.05 21.05 -12.68
C PRO A 11 -63.60 21.52 -12.88
N ARG A 12 -63.48 22.66 -13.55
CA ARG A 12 -62.38 23.62 -13.46
C ARG A 12 -62.27 24.15 -12.02
N GLY A 13 -61.04 24.31 -11.56
CA GLY A 13 -60.64 25.03 -10.34
C GLY A 13 -59.45 24.32 -9.69
N ALA A 14 -58.33 24.92 -9.35
CA ALA A 14 -58.03 26.32 -9.10
C ALA A 14 -56.54 26.57 -9.40
N ALA A 15 -56.24 27.82 -9.73
CA ALA A 15 -54.89 28.35 -9.83
C ALA A 15 -54.16 28.18 -8.48
N THR A 16 -53.27 27.20 -8.38
CA THR A 16 -52.23 27.20 -7.35
C THR A 16 -51.06 28.00 -7.90
N GLY A 17 -50.88 29.21 -7.38
CA GLY A 17 -49.72 30.04 -7.62
C GLY A 17 -48.46 29.22 -7.42
N GLY A 18 -47.75 29.00 -8.52
CA GLY A 18 -46.43 28.38 -8.52
C GLY A 18 -45.45 29.34 -7.85
N VAL A 19 -45.38 29.29 -6.51
CA VAL A 19 -44.18 29.70 -5.79
C VAL A 19 -43.10 28.72 -6.25
N ARG A 20 -42.33 29.12 -7.27
CA ARG A 20 -41.07 28.45 -7.57
C ARG A 20 -40.26 28.50 -6.27
N PRO A 21 -39.95 27.36 -5.61
CA PRO A 21 -38.94 27.40 -4.57
C PRO A 21 -37.70 27.96 -5.25
N ALA A 22 -37.21 29.09 -4.74
CA ALA A 22 -35.91 29.59 -5.12
C ALA A 22 -34.93 28.46 -4.81
N THR A 23 -34.54 27.71 -5.84
CA THR A 23 -33.43 26.76 -5.74
C THR A 23 -32.29 27.54 -5.15
N PRO A 24 -31.81 27.20 -3.94
CA PRO A 24 -30.65 27.87 -3.40
C PRO A 24 -29.55 27.64 -4.44
N ARG A 25 -29.10 28.72 -5.07
CA ARG A 25 -27.83 28.72 -5.79
C ARG A 25 -26.82 28.38 -4.72
N LEU A 26 -26.47 27.10 -4.62
CA LEU A 26 -25.25 26.66 -3.98
C LEU A 26 -24.16 27.43 -4.73
N THR A 27 -23.68 28.49 -4.10
CA THR A 27 -22.48 29.21 -4.45
C THR A 27 -21.33 28.22 -4.31
N SER A 28 -21.18 27.36 -5.32
CA SER A 28 -20.03 26.49 -5.51
C SER A 28 -18.88 27.38 -5.96
N GLY A 29 -18.30 28.07 -4.99
CA GLY A 29 -17.37 29.16 -5.25
C GLY A 29 -16.59 29.49 -4.00
N ARG A 30 -15.78 28.52 -3.55
CA ARG A 30 -14.56 28.64 -2.72
C ARG A 30 -14.35 27.31 -1.97
N GLY A 31 -13.54 26.41 -2.51
CA GLY A 31 -13.16 25.22 -1.76
C GLY A 31 -12.41 24.12 -2.50
N THR A 32 -11.79 24.39 -3.66
CA THR A 32 -11.07 23.34 -4.40
C THR A 32 -9.79 22.90 -3.68
N ALA A 33 -9.04 23.83 -3.09
CA ALA A 33 -7.83 23.52 -2.31
C ALA A 33 -8.15 22.79 -0.99
N THR A 34 -9.16 23.27 -0.24
CA THR A 34 -9.62 22.62 1.00
C THR A 34 -10.31 21.28 0.75
N GLY A 35 -10.99 21.13 -0.39
CA GLY A 35 -11.56 19.85 -0.84
C GLY A 35 -10.48 18.79 -1.11
N GLY A 36 -9.40 19.16 -1.81
CA GLY A 36 -8.28 18.26 -2.09
C GLY A 36 -7.55 17.81 -0.82
N VAL A 37 -7.21 18.73 0.09
CA VAL A 37 -6.57 18.41 1.37
C VAL A 37 -7.47 17.52 2.23
N ARG A 38 -8.78 17.78 2.25
CA ARG A 38 -9.75 16.96 2.99
C ARG A 38 -9.87 15.56 2.38
N LEU A 39 -9.86 15.43 1.05
CA LEU A 39 -9.86 14.13 0.36
C LEU A 39 -8.58 13.34 0.67
N VAL A 40 -7.41 13.98 0.67
CA VAL A 40 -6.14 13.36 1.09
C VAL A 40 -6.23 12.93 2.55
N ALA A 41 -6.66 13.80 3.46
CA ALA A 41 -6.79 13.47 4.87
C ALA A 41 -7.77 12.31 5.11
N LEU A 42 -8.92 12.30 4.43
CA LEU A 42 -9.88 11.19 4.45
C LEU A 42 -9.27 9.91 3.89
N HIS A 43 -8.50 9.99 2.80
CA HIS A 43 -7.81 8.83 2.21
C HIS A 43 -6.77 8.25 3.17
N LEU A 44 -5.96 9.10 3.81
CA LEU A 44 -4.95 8.69 4.78
C LEU A 44 -5.58 8.10 6.05
N ALA A 45 -6.65 8.69 6.56
CA ALA A 45 -7.40 8.20 7.72
C ALA A 45 -8.08 6.86 7.42
N SER A 46 -8.70 6.73 6.24
CA SER A 46 -9.35 5.49 5.78
C SER A 46 -8.35 4.32 5.66
N ARG A 47 -7.13 4.59 5.15
CA ARG A 47 -6.10 3.56 4.95
C ARG A 47 -5.22 3.28 6.17
N ARG A 48 -5.59 3.78 7.36
CA ARG A 48 -4.82 3.59 8.61
C ARG A 48 -3.34 3.99 8.47
N VAL A 49 -3.05 4.97 7.61
CA VAL A 49 -1.68 5.46 7.38
C VAL A 49 -0.96 5.88 8.67
N PRO A 50 -1.59 6.58 9.65
CA PRO A 50 -0.88 6.90 10.89
C PRO A 50 -0.46 5.65 11.68
N LEU A 51 -1.32 4.62 11.73
CA LEU A 51 -0.97 3.34 12.36
C LEU A 51 0.19 2.67 11.61
N ALA A 52 0.18 2.70 10.28
CA ALA A 52 1.27 2.16 9.47
C ALA A 52 2.58 2.88 9.76
N VAL A 53 2.59 4.21 9.81
CA VAL A 53 3.78 5.00 10.18
C VAL A 53 4.30 4.59 11.56
N VAL A 54 3.42 4.47 12.57
CA VAL A 54 3.81 3.98 13.90
C VAL A 54 4.44 2.60 13.80
N MET A 55 3.83 1.66 13.07
CA MET A 55 4.38 0.32 12.89
C MET A 55 5.75 0.31 12.18
N LEU A 56 5.95 1.14 11.16
CA LEU A 56 7.23 1.31 10.47
C LEU A 56 8.30 1.85 11.42
N LEU A 57 7.96 2.86 12.22
CA LEU A 57 8.87 3.41 13.24
C LEU A 57 9.19 2.37 14.32
N THR A 58 8.23 1.54 14.73
CA THR A 58 8.49 0.44 15.68
C THR A 58 9.40 -0.63 15.07
N CYS A 59 9.29 -0.93 13.77
CA CYS A 59 10.22 -1.84 13.09
C CYS A 59 11.64 -1.24 13.06
N ALA A 60 11.78 0.05 12.73
CA ALA A 60 13.06 0.74 12.71
C ALA A 60 13.70 0.82 14.11
N LEU A 61 12.91 1.13 15.14
CA LEU A 61 13.35 1.11 16.53
C LEU A 61 13.74 -0.30 16.97
N GLY A 62 12.96 -1.31 16.60
CA GLY A 62 13.25 -2.72 16.87
C GLY A 62 14.59 -3.14 16.28
N LEU A 63 14.87 -2.75 15.03
CA LEU A 63 16.18 -2.96 14.41
C LEU A 63 17.29 -2.24 15.18
N ARG A 64 17.09 -0.99 15.58
CA ARG A 64 18.06 -0.24 16.38
C ARG A 64 18.36 -0.94 17.71
N VAL A 65 17.34 -1.40 18.42
CA VAL A 65 17.51 -2.15 19.67
C VAL A 65 18.26 -3.45 19.39
N ALA A 66 17.87 -4.18 18.33
CA ALA A 66 18.55 -5.40 17.93
C ALA A 66 20.04 -5.15 17.67
N LEU A 67 20.42 -4.07 16.99
CA LEU A 67 21.84 -3.76 16.72
C LEU A 67 22.70 -3.51 17.98
N HIS A 68 22.12 -3.32 19.17
CA HIS A 68 22.88 -3.26 20.43
C HIS A 68 23.22 -4.65 21.00
N GLY A 69 22.57 -5.71 20.50
CA GLY A 69 22.85 -7.09 20.91
C GLY A 69 24.12 -7.65 20.25
N ASN A 70 24.79 -8.57 20.94
CA ASN A 70 25.92 -9.32 20.39
C ASN A 70 25.42 -10.50 19.58
N TRP A 71 25.19 -10.28 18.29
CA TRP A 71 24.78 -11.32 17.35
C TRP A 71 25.98 -11.96 16.66
N ASP A 72 25.83 -13.22 16.29
CA ASP A 72 26.75 -13.87 15.36
C ASP A 72 26.59 -13.30 13.94
N ALA A 73 27.51 -13.68 13.04
CA ALA A 73 27.48 -13.21 11.65
C ALA A 73 26.16 -13.53 10.93
N TYR A 74 25.50 -14.62 11.33
CA TYR A 74 24.20 -15.02 10.79
C TYR A 74 23.09 -14.09 11.27
N GLY A 75 22.95 -13.86 12.57
CA GLY A 75 21.98 -12.94 13.16
C GLY A 75 22.15 -11.51 12.65
N ALA A 76 23.40 -11.06 12.44
CA ALA A 76 23.70 -9.72 11.94
C ALA A 76 23.17 -9.45 10.51
N LEU A 77 23.03 -10.48 9.68
CA LEU A 77 22.46 -10.37 8.32
C LEU A 77 20.95 -10.65 8.30
N GLN A 78 20.46 -11.55 9.15
CA GLN A 78 19.05 -11.93 9.17
C GLN A 78 18.14 -10.92 9.85
N LEU A 79 18.57 -10.34 10.98
CA LEU A 79 17.74 -9.39 11.73
C LEU A 79 17.33 -8.20 10.88
N PRO A 80 18.24 -7.52 10.13
CA PRO A 80 17.84 -6.49 9.18
C PRO A 80 16.78 -6.96 8.20
N LEU A 81 16.96 -8.14 7.60
CA LEU A 81 16.02 -8.70 6.61
C LEU A 81 14.61 -8.94 7.20
N PHE A 82 14.52 -9.36 8.46
CA PHE A 82 13.24 -9.50 9.17
C PHE A 82 12.53 -8.15 9.33
N PHE A 83 13.24 -7.11 9.76
CA PHE A 83 12.64 -5.78 9.96
C PHE A 83 12.31 -5.08 8.63
N GLU A 84 13.15 -5.23 7.61
CA GLU A 84 12.90 -4.76 6.23
C GLU A 84 11.64 -5.40 5.65
N THR A 85 11.48 -6.72 5.83
CA THR A 85 10.28 -7.45 5.42
C THR A 85 9.07 -7.04 6.27
N GLY A 86 9.26 -6.82 7.57
CA GLY A 86 8.21 -6.30 8.45
C GLY A 86 7.64 -4.98 7.93
N CYS A 87 8.51 -4.06 7.52
CA CYS A 87 8.10 -2.82 6.85
C CYS A 87 7.31 -3.09 5.56
N ALA A 88 7.79 -4.00 4.71
CA ALA A 88 7.09 -4.37 3.48
C ALA A 88 5.70 -4.97 3.74
N VAL A 89 5.55 -5.82 4.76
CA VAL A 89 4.27 -6.40 5.19
C VAL A 89 3.31 -5.31 5.65
N VAL A 90 3.77 -4.36 6.47
CA VAL A 90 2.97 -3.22 6.93
C VAL A 90 2.47 -2.41 5.73
N ILE A 91 3.37 -2.06 4.79
CA ILE A 91 3.01 -1.31 3.58
C ILE A 91 1.99 -2.10 2.74
N ALA A 92 2.24 -3.38 2.50
CA ALA A 92 1.34 -4.25 1.76
C ALA A 92 -0.06 -4.32 2.43
N ALA A 93 -0.13 -4.40 3.76
CA ALA A 93 -1.39 -4.42 4.49
C ALA A 93 -2.19 -3.10 4.34
N THR A 94 -1.53 -1.94 4.21
CA THR A 94 -2.22 -0.65 3.95
C THR A 94 -2.88 -0.57 2.58
N THR A 95 -2.50 -1.45 1.65
CA THR A 95 -3.17 -1.53 0.35
C THR A 95 -4.57 -2.13 0.48
N ALA A 96 -4.85 -2.90 1.53
CA ALA A 96 -6.18 -3.38 1.85
C ALA A 96 -7.13 -2.20 2.07
N SER A 97 -8.07 -2.01 1.14
CA SER A 97 -9.13 -1.04 1.31
C SER A 97 -10.28 -1.70 2.07
N PRO A 98 -10.67 -1.20 3.26
CA PRO A 98 -11.85 -1.70 3.96
C PRO A 98 -13.16 -1.22 3.32
N PHE A 99 -13.10 -0.27 2.37
CA PHE A 99 -14.27 0.27 1.68
C PHE A 99 -14.33 -0.27 0.25
N GLY A 100 -14.99 -1.41 0.09
CA GLY A 100 -15.29 -1.97 -1.23
C GLY A 100 -16.44 -1.22 -1.93
N ASP A 101 -16.25 -0.95 -3.23
CA ASP A 101 -17.14 -0.28 -4.22
C ASP A 101 -17.27 1.29 -4.30
N PRO A 102 -17.20 2.15 -3.25
CA PRO A 102 -17.34 3.61 -3.42
C PRO A 102 -16.08 4.29 -3.99
N GLU A 103 -14.94 3.60 -4.00
CA GLU A 103 -13.69 4.09 -4.60
C GLU A 103 -13.78 4.19 -6.13
N ARG A 104 -14.69 3.45 -6.80
CA ARG A 104 -14.89 3.60 -8.26
C ARG A 104 -15.61 4.89 -8.64
N ALA A 105 -16.38 5.47 -7.71
CA ALA A 105 -17.11 6.71 -7.93
C ALA A 105 -16.25 7.98 -7.75
N THR A 106 -15.04 7.87 -7.16
CA THR A 106 -14.20 9.02 -6.78
C THR A 106 -13.25 9.54 -7.88
N GLY A 107 -13.44 9.10 -9.13
CA GLY A 107 -12.85 9.75 -10.30
C GLY A 107 -11.35 9.51 -10.52
N ARG A 108 -10.78 10.22 -11.51
CA ARG A 108 -9.45 9.97 -12.11
C ARG A 108 -8.24 10.13 -11.16
N TRP A 109 -8.44 10.64 -9.93
CA TRP A 109 -7.36 10.93 -8.98
C TRP A 109 -7.01 9.79 -8.03
N LEU A 110 -7.90 8.81 -7.87
CA LEU A 110 -7.66 7.68 -6.98
C LEU A 110 -6.38 6.86 -7.27
N PRO A 111 -6.02 6.53 -8.53
CA PRO A 111 -4.79 5.78 -8.79
C PRO A 111 -3.53 6.54 -8.36
N PHE A 112 -3.52 7.87 -8.48
CA PHE A 112 -2.40 8.72 -8.05
C PHE A 112 -2.27 8.77 -6.52
N LEU A 113 -3.38 8.76 -5.78
CA LEU A 113 -3.35 8.71 -4.31
C LEU A 113 -2.84 7.37 -3.78
N ARG A 114 -3.20 6.26 -4.45
CA ARG A 114 -2.68 4.92 -4.13
C ARG A 114 -1.17 4.83 -4.38
N LEU A 115 -0.73 5.35 -5.52
CA LEU A 115 0.69 5.41 -5.85
C LEU A 115 1.46 6.31 -4.87
N GLY A 116 0.92 7.50 -4.60
CA GLY A 116 1.52 8.47 -3.70
C GLY A 116 1.64 7.96 -2.26
N SER A 117 0.62 7.28 -1.74
CA SER A 117 0.68 6.71 -0.38
C SER A 117 1.65 5.53 -0.28
N ALA A 118 1.68 4.63 -1.28
CA ALA A 118 2.66 3.54 -1.33
C ALA A 118 4.10 4.06 -1.40
N LEU A 119 4.36 5.05 -2.26
CA LEU A 119 5.67 5.70 -2.38
C LEU A 119 6.06 6.42 -1.08
N ALA A 120 5.14 7.20 -0.50
CA ALA A 120 5.39 7.93 0.74
C ALA A 120 5.71 6.97 1.89
N LEU A 121 4.94 5.88 2.04
CA LEU A 121 5.20 4.89 3.09
C LEU A 121 6.51 4.14 2.87
N THR A 122 6.86 3.83 1.63
CA THR A 122 8.15 3.20 1.30
C THR A 122 9.30 4.16 1.63
N ALA A 123 9.19 5.44 1.27
CA ALA A 123 10.17 6.46 1.59
C ALA A 123 10.31 6.67 3.11
N ILE A 124 9.19 6.69 3.85
CA ILE A 124 9.19 6.76 5.31
C ILE A 124 9.87 5.53 5.93
N ALA A 125 9.56 4.32 5.44
CA ALA A 125 10.18 3.09 5.94
C ALA A 125 11.70 3.11 5.75
N VAL A 126 12.16 3.42 4.53
CA VAL A 126 13.58 3.53 4.18
C VAL A 126 14.26 4.62 5.00
N GLY A 127 13.65 5.80 5.08
CA GLY A 127 14.19 6.93 5.84
C GLY A 127 14.27 6.65 7.34
N ALA A 128 13.26 5.99 7.90
CA ALA A 128 13.25 5.57 9.30
C ALA A 128 14.34 4.53 9.56
N LEU A 129 14.44 3.48 8.73
CA LEU A 129 15.50 2.48 8.87
C LEU A 129 16.88 3.15 8.81
N ALA A 130 17.14 3.98 7.80
CA ALA A 130 18.41 4.70 7.65
C ALA A 130 18.72 5.62 8.84
N ALA A 131 17.73 6.36 9.35
CA ALA A 131 17.91 7.27 10.48
C ALA A 131 18.21 6.51 11.78
N PHE A 132 17.50 5.42 12.04
CA PHE A 132 17.67 4.62 13.26
C PHE A 132 18.96 3.78 13.24
N THR A 133 19.42 3.37 12.05
CA THR A 133 20.69 2.65 11.89
C THR A 133 21.88 3.60 11.65
N ALA A 134 21.67 4.92 11.65
CA ALA A 134 22.75 5.88 11.43
C ALA A 134 23.89 5.65 12.44
N GLY A 135 25.11 5.55 11.92
CA GLY A 135 26.32 5.28 12.71
C GLY A 135 26.46 3.84 13.23
N ALA A 136 25.55 2.92 12.89
CA ALA A 136 25.68 1.50 13.23
C ALA A 136 26.16 0.69 12.01
N PRO A 137 27.11 -0.25 12.18
CA PRO A 137 27.55 -1.12 11.09
C PRO A 137 26.45 -2.14 10.78
N LEU A 138 25.81 -2.01 9.62
CA LEU A 138 24.94 -3.04 9.05
C LEU A 138 25.80 -4.00 8.25
N ALA A 139 25.77 -5.29 8.57
CA ALA A 139 26.53 -6.31 7.84
C ALA A 139 26.20 -6.33 6.33
N GLY A 140 24.95 -6.06 5.96
CA GLY A 140 24.50 -5.92 4.57
C GLY A 140 24.56 -4.50 4.00
N GLY A 141 24.98 -3.51 4.78
CA GLY A 141 25.03 -2.10 4.39
C GLY A 141 23.66 -1.43 4.17
N ALA A 142 23.64 -0.09 4.18
CA ALA A 142 22.40 0.69 4.01
C ALA A 142 21.77 0.52 2.62
N LEU A 143 22.59 0.35 1.57
CA LEU A 143 22.10 0.09 0.21
C LEU A 143 21.44 -1.28 0.09
N GLY A 144 21.95 -2.29 0.82
CA GLY A 144 21.31 -3.61 0.89
C GLY A 144 19.95 -3.52 1.56
N ALA A 145 19.85 -2.81 2.68
CA ALA A 145 18.59 -2.60 3.39
C ALA A 145 17.54 -1.85 2.55
N LEU A 146 17.96 -0.83 1.82
CA LEU A 146 17.13 -0.12 0.84
C LEU A 146 16.61 -1.09 -0.22
N ARG A 147 17.51 -1.83 -0.89
CA ARG A 147 17.16 -2.79 -1.95
C ARG A 147 16.17 -3.82 -1.46
N ASN A 148 16.43 -4.42 -0.30
CA ASN A 148 15.59 -5.46 0.28
C ASN A 148 14.20 -4.92 0.66
N THR A 149 14.13 -3.75 1.31
CA THR A 149 12.86 -3.11 1.67
C THR A 149 12.04 -2.82 0.41
N VAL A 150 12.64 -2.17 -0.59
CA VAL A 150 11.98 -1.82 -1.86
C VAL A 150 11.52 -3.06 -2.62
N GLY A 151 12.37 -4.08 -2.76
CA GLY A 151 12.05 -5.33 -3.43
C GLY A 151 10.92 -6.08 -2.74
N SER A 152 11.00 -6.26 -1.41
CA SER A 152 9.95 -6.91 -0.62
C SER A 152 8.63 -6.15 -0.66
N THR A 153 8.65 -4.81 -0.62
CA THR A 153 7.44 -4.00 -0.83
C THR A 153 6.85 -4.26 -2.20
N GLY A 154 7.66 -4.33 -3.26
CA GLY A 154 7.21 -4.68 -4.61
C GLY A 154 6.47 -6.01 -4.67
N ILE A 155 7.00 -7.04 -4.03
CA ILE A 155 6.35 -8.37 -3.91
C ILE A 155 5.00 -8.22 -3.18
N GLY A 156 4.97 -7.48 -2.08
CA GLY A 156 3.74 -7.19 -1.35
C GLY A 156 2.67 -6.52 -2.21
N LEU A 157 3.07 -5.55 -3.04
CA LEU A 157 2.16 -4.88 -3.97
C LEU A 157 1.65 -5.83 -5.07
N LEU A 158 2.51 -6.68 -5.62
CA LEU A 158 2.11 -7.69 -6.60
C LEU A 158 1.11 -8.68 -5.99
N CYS A 159 1.36 -9.16 -4.78
CA CYS A 159 0.45 -10.03 -4.05
C CYS A 159 -0.86 -9.32 -3.69
N ALA A 160 -0.84 -8.04 -3.34
CA ALA A 160 -2.04 -7.24 -3.13
C ALA A 160 -2.92 -7.14 -4.39
N VAL A 161 -2.30 -7.01 -5.56
CA VAL A 161 -3.02 -7.00 -6.85
C VAL A 161 -3.56 -8.39 -7.18
N ALA A 162 -2.80 -9.45 -6.93
CA ALA A 162 -3.16 -10.82 -7.29
C ALA A 162 -4.25 -11.43 -6.36
N PHE A 163 -4.07 -11.29 -5.06
CA PHE A 163 -4.85 -11.96 -4.01
C PHE A 163 -5.73 -11.01 -3.19
N GLY A 164 -5.49 -9.70 -3.30
CA GLY A 164 -6.14 -8.68 -2.49
C GLY A 164 -5.33 -8.30 -1.25
N GLY A 165 -5.70 -7.17 -0.64
CA GLY A 165 -4.91 -6.58 0.44
C GLY A 165 -4.81 -7.43 1.72
N SER A 166 -5.81 -8.26 2.02
CA SER A 166 -5.79 -9.12 3.22
C SER A 166 -4.77 -10.26 3.15
N LEU A 167 -4.41 -10.70 1.95
CA LEU A 167 -3.37 -11.72 1.71
C LEU A 167 -2.06 -11.13 1.19
N ALA A 168 -1.96 -9.80 1.03
CA ALA A 168 -0.78 -9.15 0.48
C ALA A 168 0.49 -9.39 1.31
N TRP A 169 0.35 -9.61 2.63
CA TRP A 169 1.44 -9.93 3.53
C TRP A 169 2.11 -11.27 3.23
N THR A 170 1.40 -12.22 2.59
CA THR A 170 1.93 -13.56 2.30
C THR A 170 3.13 -13.51 1.34
N GLY A 171 3.14 -12.58 0.40
CA GLY A 171 4.23 -12.43 -0.57
C GLY A 171 5.56 -12.09 0.08
N PRO A 172 5.68 -10.94 0.79
CA PRO A 172 6.89 -10.58 1.49
C PRO A 172 7.32 -11.63 2.52
N THR A 173 6.38 -12.24 3.25
CA THR A 173 6.71 -13.30 4.21
C THR A 173 7.24 -14.57 3.53
N ALA A 174 6.64 -15.01 2.43
CA ALA A 174 7.16 -16.14 1.66
C ALA A 174 8.54 -15.83 1.07
N TYR A 175 8.74 -14.60 0.59
CA TYR A 175 10.02 -14.17 0.07
C TYR A 175 11.10 -14.05 1.15
N LEU A 176 10.74 -13.65 2.38
CA LEU A 176 11.64 -13.66 3.52
C LEU A 176 12.17 -15.06 3.82
N VAL A 177 11.34 -16.10 3.72
CA VAL A 177 11.81 -17.50 3.87
C VAL A 177 12.84 -17.84 2.80
N ALA A 178 12.59 -17.46 1.54
CA ALA A 178 13.54 -17.65 0.44
C ALA A 178 14.84 -16.84 0.65
N GLY A 179 14.75 -15.61 1.15
CA GLY A 179 15.89 -14.75 1.45
C GLY A 179 16.75 -15.28 2.60
N ILE A 180 16.11 -15.75 3.68
CA ILE A 180 16.77 -16.44 4.80
C ILE A 180 17.50 -17.68 4.31
N TYR A 181 16.84 -18.49 3.48
CA TYR A 181 17.46 -19.68 2.91
C TYR A 181 18.65 -19.33 2.01
N ALA A 182 18.53 -18.29 1.18
CA ALA A 182 19.64 -17.83 0.34
C ALA A 182 20.85 -17.37 1.17
N LEU A 183 20.63 -16.59 2.24
CA LEU A 183 21.68 -16.23 3.20
C LEU A 183 22.32 -17.48 3.82
N TYR A 184 21.50 -18.45 4.22
CA TYR A 184 21.98 -19.70 4.81
C TYR A 184 22.90 -20.47 3.85
N THR A 185 22.56 -20.53 2.55
CA THR A 185 23.38 -21.23 1.55
C THR A 185 24.72 -20.55 1.26
N GLN A 186 24.92 -19.28 1.64
CA GLN A 186 26.24 -18.64 1.55
C GLN A 186 27.25 -19.25 2.51
N TRP A 187 26.77 -19.75 3.65
CA TRP A 187 27.59 -20.49 4.62
C TRP A 187 27.57 -22.00 4.42
N HIS A 188 26.62 -22.51 3.64
CA HIS A 188 26.46 -23.93 3.34
C HIS A 188 26.36 -24.16 1.82
N PRO A 189 27.50 -24.40 1.14
CA PRO A 189 27.54 -24.60 -0.30
C PRO A 189 26.61 -25.74 -0.78
N PRO A 190 26.04 -25.65 -2.00
CA PRO A 190 26.25 -24.59 -2.99
C PRO A 190 25.41 -23.33 -2.73
N ALA A 191 26.04 -22.16 -2.84
CA ALA A 191 25.39 -20.88 -2.67
C ALA A 191 24.42 -20.58 -3.83
N LEU A 192 23.24 -20.09 -3.50
CA LEU A 192 22.26 -19.65 -4.50
C LEU A 192 22.63 -18.25 -4.99
N THR A 193 23.12 -18.16 -6.23
CA THR A 193 23.59 -16.90 -6.84
C THR A 193 22.61 -16.26 -7.82
N THR A 194 21.39 -16.78 -7.94
CA THR A 194 20.40 -16.19 -8.85
C THR A 194 20.06 -14.75 -8.45
N PRO A 195 19.92 -13.81 -9.40
CA PRO A 195 19.65 -12.40 -9.08
C PRO A 195 18.27 -12.17 -8.44
N TRP A 196 17.36 -13.15 -8.55
CA TRP A 196 16.06 -13.19 -7.86
C TRP A 196 16.16 -13.40 -6.34
N LEU A 197 17.31 -13.83 -5.83
CA LEU A 197 17.56 -13.99 -4.39
C LEU A 197 18.46 -12.85 -3.90
N TRP A 198 18.08 -11.61 -4.27
CA TRP A 198 18.84 -10.39 -3.99
C TRP A 198 19.27 -10.19 -2.51
N PRO A 199 18.58 -10.71 -1.46
CA PRO A 199 19.06 -10.54 -0.09
C PRO A 199 20.43 -11.15 0.17
N ALA A 200 20.79 -12.22 -0.55
CA ALA A 200 22.10 -12.86 -0.42
C ALA A 200 23.22 -12.14 -1.19
N HIS A 201 22.88 -11.22 -2.09
CA HIS A 201 23.90 -10.53 -2.88
C HIS A 201 24.55 -9.38 -2.10
N PRO A 202 25.84 -9.07 -2.34
CA PRO A 202 26.48 -7.89 -1.79
C PRO A 202 25.70 -6.61 -2.09
N SER A 203 25.83 -5.59 -1.23
CA SER A 203 25.09 -4.33 -1.39
C SER A 203 25.49 -3.50 -2.63
N SER A 204 26.68 -3.75 -3.18
CA SER A 204 27.19 -3.15 -4.41
C SER A 204 26.72 -3.86 -5.68
N ASP A 205 25.98 -4.97 -5.57
CA ASP A 205 25.51 -5.72 -6.73
C ASP A 205 24.38 -4.99 -7.46
N VAL A 206 24.68 -4.60 -8.70
CA VAL A 206 23.80 -3.82 -9.58
C VAL A 206 22.67 -4.70 -10.14
N GLU A 207 22.92 -5.98 -10.43
CA GLU A 207 21.91 -6.87 -11.02
C GLU A 207 20.81 -7.16 -10.00
N ALA A 208 21.20 -7.48 -8.77
CA ALA A 208 20.28 -7.66 -7.65
C ALA A 208 19.46 -6.38 -7.39
N ALA A 209 20.08 -5.20 -7.50
CA ALA A 209 19.40 -3.92 -7.36
C ALA A 209 18.36 -3.68 -8.46
N TRP A 210 18.70 -4.01 -9.72
CA TRP A 210 17.75 -3.93 -10.83
C TRP A 210 16.59 -4.89 -10.67
N CYS A 211 16.82 -6.14 -10.27
CA CYS A 211 15.74 -7.10 -10.02
C CYS A 211 14.75 -6.58 -8.96
N ALA A 212 15.25 -6.11 -7.82
CA ALA A 212 14.41 -5.53 -6.77
C ALA A 212 13.66 -4.29 -7.27
N GLY A 213 14.34 -3.39 -8.00
CA GLY A 213 13.74 -2.19 -8.57
C GLY A 213 12.65 -2.48 -9.61
N LEU A 214 12.86 -3.48 -10.47
CA LEU A 214 11.87 -3.91 -11.47
C LEU A 214 10.63 -4.52 -10.80
N VAL A 215 10.81 -5.35 -9.76
CA VAL A 215 9.71 -5.93 -9.00
C VAL A 215 8.89 -4.83 -8.31
N PHE A 216 9.56 -3.84 -7.72
CA PHE A 216 8.89 -2.68 -7.14
C PHE A 216 8.14 -1.83 -8.16
N GLY A 217 8.78 -1.49 -9.28
CA GLY A 217 8.18 -0.75 -10.37
C GLY A 217 6.95 -1.46 -10.95
N ALA A 218 7.06 -2.77 -11.20
CA ALA A 218 5.94 -3.60 -11.65
C ALA A 218 4.79 -3.62 -10.64
N GLY A 219 5.10 -3.76 -9.35
CA GLY A 219 4.13 -3.67 -8.26
C GLY A 219 3.37 -2.33 -8.23
N LEU A 220 4.09 -1.21 -8.36
CA LEU A 220 3.49 0.13 -8.41
C LEU A 220 2.64 0.33 -9.65
N ILE A 221 3.12 -0.06 -10.83
CA ILE A 221 2.39 0.06 -12.10
C ILE A 221 1.10 -0.76 -12.03
N LEU A 222 1.17 -2.00 -11.56
CA LEU A 222 -0.01 -2.86 -11.44
C LEU A 222 -0.98 -2.35 -10.38
N LEU A 223 -0.49 -1.83 -9.26
CA LEU A 223 -1.34 -1.19 -8.24
C LEU A 223 -2.04 0.04 -8.82
N MET A 224 -1.35 0.84 -9.65
CA MET A 224 -1.91 2.02 -10.30
C MET A 224 -2.99 1.64 -11.34
N VAL A 225 -2.73 0.64 -12.19
CA VAL A 225 -3.63 0.24 -13.29
C VAL A 225 -4.83 -0.56 -12.80
N ARG A 226 -4.65 -1.49 -11.85
CA ARG A 226 -5.68 -2.44 -11.44
C ARG A 226 -6.27 -2.14 -10.06
N GLY A 227 -5.51 -1.51 -9.17
CA GLY A 227 -5.84 -1.47 -7.75
C GLY A 227 -5.69 -2.83 -7.06
N SER A 228 -5.85 -2.85 -5.74
CA SER A 228 -5.91 -4.09 -4.96
C SER A 228 -7.20 -4.85 -5.26
N ARG A 229 -7.13 -6.18 -5.37
CA ARG A 229 -8.33 -7.03 -5.43
C ARG A 229 -9.11 -6.95 -4.12
N GLU A 230 -10.44 -6.96 -4.20
CA GLU A 230 -11.29 -7.06 -3.01
C GLU A 230 -11.44 -8.52 -2.58
N ALA A 231 -11.41 -8.76 -1.26
CA ALA A 231 -11.79 -10.05 -0.72
C ALA A 231 -13.31 -10.21 -0.85
N LYS A 232 -13.77 -11.23 -1.57
CA LYS A 232 -15.20 -11.59 -1.58
C LYS A 232 -15.59 -12.10 -0.20
N THR A 233 -16.12 -11.24 0.65
CA THR A 233 -16.91 -11.67 1.80
C THR A 233 -18.16 -12.36 1.25
N ARG A 234 -18.23 -13.69 1.34
CA ARG A 234 -19.48 -14.43 1.14
C ARG A 234 -20.42 -14.04 2.28
N ALA A 235 -21.58 -13.50 1.92
CA ALA A 235 -22.74 -13.35 2.80
C ALA A 235 -23.42 -14.70 3.00
#